data_AF-A0A7W7YZM3-F1
#
_entry.id   AF-A0A7W7YZM3-F1
#
_cell.length_a   1.000
_cell.length_b   1.000
_cell.length_c   1.000
_cell.angle_alpha   90.00
_cell.angle_beta   90.00
_cell.angle_gamma   90.00
#
_symmetry.space_group_name_H-M   'P 1'
#
loop_
_entity.id
_entity.type
_entity.pdbx_description
1 polymer ?
#
loop_
_entity_poly.entity_id
_entity_poly.type
_entity_poly.pdbx_seq_one_letter_code
_entity_poly.pdbx_strand_id
1 'polypeptide(L)'
;MPGALHDFLAALEPLGVYPDLKASLNLKADLPDRPKPINLGYITKNGQLWTNPAAWETPEYVWRPYMERLAGLIGGTIATGSTNYVSIDGKSAPRIERFLPNHRDAFVQAIADMLRALAEQDATEAGTPSRFIWQEGEMIVE
;
A
#
# COMPACT_ATOMS: atom_id res chain seq x y z
N MET A 1 22.02 -3.52 -9.96
CA MET A 1 20.86 -3.39 -9.04
C MET A 1 21.28 -3.65 -7.60
N PRO A 2 22.13 -2.76 -7.07
CA PRO A 2 21.76 -2.03 -5.85
C PRO A 2 21.29 -0.59 -6.12
N GLY A 3 21.86 0.07 -7.15
CA GLY A 3 21.55 1.47 -7.49
C GLY A 3 20.07 1.74 -7.74
N ALA A 4 19.43 1.01 -8.67
CA ALA A 4 18.01 1.21 -8.95
C ALA A 4 17.07 0.95 -7.76
N LEU A 5 17.45 0.06 -6.84
CA LEU A 5 16.68 -0.16 -5.61
C LEU A 5 16.88 1.00 -4.63
N HIS A 6 18.11 1.52 -4.52
CA HIS A 6 18.39 2.71 -3.72
C HIS A 6 17.64 3.94 -4.25
N ASP A 7 17.67 4.17 -5.56
CA ASP A 7 16.95 5.27 -6.21
C ASP A 7 15.44 5.14 -6.03
N PHE A 8 14.92 3.91 -6.02
CA PHE A 8 13.51 3.65 -5.72
C PHE A 8 13.16 3.97 -4.28
N LEU A 9 13.97 3.51 -3.30
CA LEU A 9 13.75 3.82 -1.88
C LEU A 9 13.84 5.33 -1.60
N ALA A 10 14.79 6.03 -2.23
CA ALA A 10 14.92 7.48 -2.12
C ALA A 10 13.70 8.23 -2.70
N ALA A 11 13.10 7.70 -3.77
CA ALA A 11 11.87 8.27 -4.33
C ALA A 11 10.63 8.02 -3.45
N LEU A 12 10.67 7.03 -2.57
CA LEU A 12 9.61 6.70 -1.62
C LEU A 12 9.67 7.52 -0.32
N GLU A 13 10.87 7.93 0.09
CA GLU A 13 11.09 8.68 1.35
C GLU A 13 10.20 9.93 1.50
N PRO A 14 10.01 10.80 0.48
CA PRO A 14 9.13 11.96 0.60
C PRO A 14 7.66 11.62 0.83
N LEU A 15 7.24 10.37 0.58
CA LEU A 15 5.89 9.88 0.85
C LEU A 15 5.72 9.36 2.29
N GLY A 16 6.76 9.46 3.13
CA GLY A 16 6.78 8.85 4.46
C GLY A 16 6.97 7.33 4.44
N VAL A 17 7.40 6.79 3.29
CA VAL A 17 7.65 5.35 3.13
C VAL A 17 9.12 5.05 3.38
N TYR A 18 9.39 4.09 4.28
CA TYR A 18 10.73 3.72 4.69
C TYR A 18 10.96 2.20 4.58
N PRO A 19 12.21 1.79 4.31
CA PRO A 19 12.59 0.38 4.35
C PRO A 19 12.71 -0.14 5.79
N ASP A 20 12.13 -1.30 6.08
CA ASP A 20 12.34 -2.05 7.33
C ASP A 20 12.89 -3.46 7.05
N LEU A 21 14.11 -3.72 7.54
CA LEU A 21 14.83 -4.97 7.32
C LEU A 21 14.50 -6.00 8.40
N LYS A 22 13.57 -6.91 8.09
CA LYS A 22 13.18 -8.02 8.98
C LYS A 22 13.20 -9.34 8.19
N ALA A 23 14.39 -9.85 7.90
CA ALA A 23 14.70 -10.98 7.00
C ALA A 23 14.34 -10.78 5.51
N SER A 24 13.41 -9.88 5.21
CA SER A 24 13.11 -9.25 3.92
C SER A 24 13.19 -7.73 4.06
N LEU A 25 13.22 -7.01 2.92
CA LEU A 25 13.09 -5.56 2.86
C LEU A 25 11.61 -5.21 2.78
N ASN A 26 11.00 -4.77 3.87
CA ASN A 26 9.61 -4.33 3.91
C ASN A 26 9.53 -2.86 3.52
N LEU A 27 8.47 -2.48 2.80
CA LEU A 27 8.15 -1.09 2.47
C LEU A 27 7.05 -0.64 3.41
N LYS A 28 7.39 0.16 4.42
CA LYS A 28 6.44 0.59 5.45
C LYS A 28 6.11 2.06 5.34
N ALA A 29 4.88 2.43 5.66
CA ALA A 29 4.44 3.82 5.76
C ALA A 29 3.86 4.07 7.15
N ASP A 30 4.29 5.17 7.78
CA ASP A 30 3.63 5.69 8.98
C ASP A 30 2.51 6.65 8.54
N LEU A 31 1.31 6.46 9.08
CA LEU A 31 0.17 7.36 8.85
C LEU A 31 -0.18 8.06 10.18
N PRO A 32 -0.44 9.38 10.18
CA PRO A 32 -0.68 10.15 11.41
C PRO A 32 -1.78 9.58 12.30
N ASP A 33 -2.85 9.07 11.69
CA ASP A 33 -4.06 8.62 12.39
C ASP A 33 -4.05 7.11 12.71
N ARG A 34 -2.92 6.43 12.48
CA ARG A 34 -2.79 4.98 12.73
C ARG A 34 -1.73 4.64 13.78
N PRO A 35 -2.03 3.72 14.70
CA PRO A 35 -1.11 3.34 15.77
C PRO A 35 0.04 2.44 15.30
N LYS A 36 -0.02 1.91 14.07
CA LYS A 36 0.98 0.99 13.52
C LYS A 36 1.29 1.36 12.07
N PRO A 37 2.55 1.20 11.64
CA PRO A 37 2.92 1.34 10.24
C PRO A 37 2.20 0.32 9.36
N ILE A 38 1.85 0.71 8.14
CA ILE A 38 1.28 -0.19 7.14
C ILE A 38 2.42 -0.77 6.29
N ASN A 39 2.38 -2.08 6.04
CA ASN A 39 3.28 -2.77 5.13
C ASN A 39 2.69 -2.81 3.72
N LEU A 40 3.31 -2.09 2.78
CA LEU A 40 2.89 -1.99 1.38
C LEU A 40 3.37 -3.19 0.53
N GLY A 41 4.25 -4.01 1.10
CA GLY A 41 4.85 -5.16 0.47
C GLY A 41 6.30 -5.36 0.92
N TYR A 42 6.87 -6.50 0.58
CA TYR A 42 8.27 -6.81 0.91
C TYR A 42 9.01 -7.45 -0.25
N ILE A 43 10.33 -7.24 -0.27
CA ILE A 43 11.26 -7.84 -1.21
C ILE A 43 12.09 -8.89 -0.46
N THR A 44 11.95 -10.15 -0.85
CA THR A 44 12.72 -11.27 -0.32
C THR A 44 14.17 -11.25 -0.82
N LYS A 45 15.06 -12.03 -0.20
CA LYS A 45 16.49 -12.08 -0.58
C LYS A 45 16.74 -12.52 -2.02
N ASN A 46 15.84 -13.29 -2.62
CA ASN A 46 15.92 -13.68 -4.04
C ASN A 46 15.34 -12.62 -5.01
N GLY A 47 14.85 -11.50 -4.48
CA GLY A 47 14.32 -10.37 -5.23
C GLY A 47 12.82 -10.45 -5.54
N GLN A 48 12.05 -11.38 -4.96
CA GLN A 48 10.61 -11.43 -5.20
C GLN A 48 9.89 -10.34 -4.41
N LEU A 49 9.00 -9.61 -5.08
CA LEU A 49 8.12 -8.60 -4.50
C LEU A 49 6.77 -9.22 -4.14
N TRP A 50 6.49 -9.25 -2.84
CA TRP A 50 5.26 -9.76 -2.28
C TRP A 50 4.40 -8.61 -1.76
N THR A 51 3.22 -8.40 -2.34
CA THR A 51 2.31 -7.28 -2.00
C THR A 51 1.22 -7.66 -1.00
N ASN A 52 1.14 -8.94 -0.60
CA ASN A 52 0.08 -9.45 0.27
C ASN A 52 -0.11 -8.72 1.60
N PRO A 53 0.91 -8.15 2.28
CA PRO A 53 0.65 -7.40 3.51
C PRO A 53 -0.31 -6.23 3.30
N ALA A 54 -0.27 -5.56 2.13
CA ALA A 54 -1.21 -4.48 1.81
C ALA A 54 -2.66 -4.98 1.83
N ALA A 55 -2.93 -6.18 1.33
CA ALA A 55 -4.27 -6.77 1.34
C ALA A 55 -4.72 -7.26 2.72
N TRP A 56 -3.80 -7.50 3.64
CA TRP A 56 -4.12 -7.87 5.03
C TRP A 56 -4.41 -6.65 5.91
N GLU A 57 -3.75 -5.53 5.63
CA GLU A 57 -3.71 -4.37 6.52
C GLU A 57 -4.62 -3.23 6.06
N THR A 58 -5.19 -3.31 4.86
CA THR A 58 -6.02 -2.24 4.29
C THR A 58 -7.31 -2.78 3.67
N PRO A 59 -8.37 -1.94 3.54
CA PRO A 59 -9.60 -2.33 2.86
C PRO A 59 -9.41 -2.60 1.36
N GLU A 60 -10.35 -3.35 0.78
CA GLU A 60 -10.30 -3.73 -0.63
C GLU A 60 -10.20 -2.55 -1.60
N TYR A 61 -10.96 -1.50 -1.37
CA TYR A 61 -10.93 -0.31 -2.23
C TYR A 61 -9.58 0.44 -2.18
N VAL A 62 -8.71 0.14 -1.20
CA VAL A 62 -7.35 0.67 -1.10
C VAL A 62 -6.35 -0.26 -1.79
N TRP A 63 -6.28 -1.53 -1.36
CA TRP A 63 -5.22 -2.40 -1.87
C TRP A 63 -5.46 -2.87 -3.30
N ARG A 64 -6.72 -3.03 -3.73
CA ARG A 64 -7.02 -3.58 -5.05
C ARG A 64 -6.54 -2.66 -6.16
N PRO A 65 -6.87 -1.35 -6.20
CA PRO A 65 -6.35 -0.45 -7.24
C PRO A 65 -4.82 -0.39 -7.27
N TYR A 66 -4.18 -0.39 -6.10
CA TYR A 66 -2.73 -0.47 -5.96
C TYR A 66 -2.15 -1.72 -6.65
N MET A 67 -2.66 -2.90 -6.32
CA MET A 67 -2.18 -4.15 -6.90
C MET A 67 -2.53 -4.28 -8.38
N GLU A 68 -3.70 -3.82 -8.82
CA GLU A 68 -4.09 -3.81 -10.24
C GLU A 68 -3.15 -2.92 -11.05
N ARG A 69 -2.77 -1.75 -10.52
CA ARG A 69 -1.80 -0.87 -11.16
C ARG A 69 -0.44 -1.56 -11.30
N LEU A 70 0.06 -2.19 -10.24
CA LEU A 70 1.33 -2.91 -10.29
C LEU A 70 1.31 -4.10 -11.25
N ALA A 71 0.23 -4.89 -11.25
CA ALA A 71 0.02 -5.98 -12.18
C ALA A 71 0.06 -5.46 -13.64
N GLY A 72 -0.65 -4.36 -13.93
CA GLY A 72 -0.68 -3.74 -15.25
C GLY A 72 0.69 -3.31 -15.77
N LEU A 73 1.60 -2.84 -14.90
CA LEU A 73 2.95 -2.41 -15.30
C LEU A 73 3.79 -3.55 -15.88
N ILE A 74 3.56 -4.78 -15.43
CA ILE A 74 4.36 -5.95 -15.79
C ILE A 74 3.60 -6.97 -16.63
N GLY A 75 2.39 -6.64 -17.09
CA GLY A 75 1.50 -7.56 -17.79
C GLY A 75 1.04 -8.75 -16.93
N GLY A 76 0.97 -8.55 -15.61
CA GLY A 76 0.57 -9.55 -14.63
C GLY A 76 -0.92 -9.51 -14.28
N THR A 77 -1.26 -10.16 -13.18
CA THR A 77 -2.60 -10.27 -12.60
C THR A 77 -2.53 -10.20 -11.08
N ILE A 78 -3.68 -10.15 -10.41
CA ILE A 78 -3.76 -10.41 -8.98
C ILE A 78 -4.05 -11.90 -8.79
N ALA A 79 -3.13 -12.62 -8.17
CA ALA A 79 -3.39 -13.97 -7.71
C ALA A 79 -4.29 -13.89 -6.47
N THR A 80 -5.45 -14.57 -6.53
CA THR A 80 -6.43 -14.65 -5.46
C THR A 80 -6.44 -16.04 -4.85
N GLY A 81 -6.65 -16.16 -3.53
CA GLY A 81 -6.67 -17.45 -2.84
C GLY A 81 -6.58 -17.27 -1.33
N SER A 82 -5.64 -17.97 -0.68
CA SER A 82 -5.34 -17.75 0.74
C SER A 82 -4.78 -16.37 1.04
N THR A 83 -4.20 -15.70 0.03
CA THR A 83 -3.75 -14.31 0.10
C THR A 83 -3.81 -13.68 -1.28
N ASN A 84 -4.01 -12.36 -1.31
CA ASN A 84 -4.05 -11.58 -2.55
C ASN A 84 -2.69 -10.94 -2.79
N TYR A 85 -2.11 -11.15 -3.97
CA TYR A 85 -0.81 -10.57 -4.31
C TYR A 85 -0.66 -10.39 -5.82
N VAL A 86 0.22 -9.48 -6.22
CA VAL A 86 0.58 -9.29 -7.63
C VAL A 86 1.38 -10.50 -8.11
N SER A 87 0.98 -11.07 -9.24
CA SER A 87 1.64 -12.21 -9.87
C SER A 87 1.78 -12.01 -11.37
N ILE A 88 2.82 -12.59 -11.99
CA ILE A 88 2.98 -12.55 -13.44
C ILE A 88 2.27 -13.74 -14.14
N ASP A 89 2.11 -14.86 -13.43
CA ASP A 89 1.61 -16.13 -13.95
C ASP A 89 0.43 -16.70 -13.14
N GLY A 90 -0.06 -15.92 -12.16
CA GLY A 90 -1.09 -16.31 -11.20
C GLY A 90 -0.61 -17.25 -10.10
N LYS A 91 0.69 -17.56 -10.02
CA LYS A 91 1.26 -18.56 -9.10
C LYS A 91 2.44 -18.06 -8.29
N SER A 92 3.19 -17.10 -8.82
CA SER A 92 4.43 -16.63 -8.21
C SER A 92 4.49 -15.11 -8.15
N ALA A 93 5.08 -14.60 -7.07
CA ALA A 93 5.40 -13.19 -6.92
C ALA A 93 6.45 -12.78 -7.97
N PRO A 94 6.26 -11.63 -8.65
CA PRO A 94 7.23 -11.14 -9.62
C PRO A 94 8.53 -10.76 -8.93
N ARG A 95 9.60 -10.80 -9.72
CA ARG A 95 10.90 -10.24 -9.35
C ARG A 95 10.86 -8.71 -9.38
N ILE A 96 11.49 -8.03 -8.44
CA ILE A 96 11.55 -6.55 -8.37
C ILE A 96 12.19 -5.95 -9.63
N GLU A 97 13.06 -6.72 -10.29
CA GLU A 97 13.68 -6.41 -11.58
C GLU A 97 12.67 -6.26 -12.73
N ARG A 98 11.43 -6.73 -12.56
CA ARG A 98 10.34 -6.46 -13.51
C ARG A 98 9.81 -5.04 -13.41
N PHE A 99 9.96 -4.40 -12.24
CA PHE A 99 9.53 -3.03 -12.01
C PHE A 99 10.69 -2.05 -12.18
N LEU A 100 11.86 -2.37 -11.66
CA LEU A 100 12.98 -1.43 -11.60
C LEU A 100 14.01 -1.71 -12.71
N PRO A 101 14.55 -0.66 -13.36
CA PRO A 101 14.25 0.76 -13.15
C PRO A 101 13.04 1.27 -13.96
N ASN A 102 12.58 0.52 -14.96
CA ASN A 102 11.72 1.01 -16.04
C ASN A 102 10.33 1.53 -15.61
N HIS A 103 9.81 1.02 -14.50
CA HIS A 103 8.51 1.38 -13.95
C HIS A 103 8.62 2.04 -12.56
N ARG A 104 9.82 2.54 -12.19
CA ARG A 104 10.06 3.16 -10.88
C ARG A 104 9.01 4.22 -10.56
N ASP A 105 8.84 5.20 -11.43
CA ASP A 105 7.97 6.35 -11.17
C ASP A 105 6.49 5.92 -11.12
N ALA A 106 6.08 4.96 -11.95
CA ALA A 106 4.73 4.43 -11.93
C ALA A 106 4.44 3.59 -10.68
N PHE A 107 5.43 2.90 -10.14
CA PHE A 107 5.32 2.19 -8.86
C PHE A 107 5.24 3.20 -7.71
N VAL A 108 6.11 4.20 -7.66
CA VAL A 108 6.04 5.29 -6.67
C VAL A 108 4.66 5.97 -6.69
N GLN A 109 4.12 6.24 -7.89
CA GLN A 109 2.78 6.81 -8.03
C GLN A 109 1.68 5.88 -7.48
N ALA A 110 1.77 4.57 -7.75
CA ALA A 110 0.79 3.61 -7.23
C ALA A 110 0.79 3.57 -5.69
N ILE A 111 1.97 3.71 -5.06
CA ILE A 111 2.09 3.86 -3.60
C ILE A 111 1.48 5.18 -3.13
N ALA A 112 1.80 6.30 -3.79
CA ALA A 112 1.26 7.61 -3.43
C ALA A 112 -0.27 7.64 -3.51
N ASP A 113 -0.87 7.03 -4.53
CA ASP A 113 -2.32 6.94 -4.68
C ASP A 113 -2.96 6.06 -3.61
N MET A 114 -2.32 4.94 -3.24
CA MET A 114 -2.76 4.09 -2.14
C MET A 114 -2.76 4.84 -0.79
N LEU A 115 -1.69 5.59 -0.50
CA LEU A 115 -1.59 6.38 0.72
C LEU A 115 -2.63 7.52 0.77
N ARG A 116 -2.93 8.14 -0.38
CA ARG A 116 -4.00 9.14 -0.48
C ARG A 116 -5.38 8.53 -0.18
N ALA A 117 -5.69 7.38 -0.77
CA ALA A 117 -6.94 6.68 -0.52
C ALA A 117 -7.12 6.29 0.96
N LEU A 118 -6.03 5.92 1.63
CA LEU A 118 -6.04 5.67 3.09
C LEU A 118 -6.27 6.93 3.91
N ALA A 119 -5.62 8.03 3.57
CA ALA A 119 -5.83 9.30 4.26
C ALA A 119 -7.27 9.82 4.09
N GLU A 120 -7.87 9.64 2.91
CA GLU A 120 -9.27 10.00 2.64
C GLU A 120 -10.26 9.15 3.46
N GLN A 121 -9.98 7.85 3.63
CA GLN A 121 -10.72 6.98 4.53
C GLN A 121 -10.66 7.49 5.96
N ASP A 122 -9.44 7.67 6.49
CA ASP A 122 -9.22 8.01 7.89
C ASP A 122 -9.86 9.39 8.20
N ALA A 123 -9.84 10.33 7.25
CA ALA A 123 -10.54 11.60 7.36
C ALA A 123 -12.08 11.47 7.35
N THR A 124 -12.64 10.52 6.60
CA THR A 124 -14.08 10.24 6.57
C THR A 124 -14.54 9.58 7.87
N GLU A 125 -13.74 8.67 8.42
CA GLU A 125 -14.02 7.99 9.69
C GLU A 125 -13.86 8.94 10.88
N ALA A 126 -12.83 9.79 10.90
CA ALA A 126 -12.65 10.85 11.90
C ALA A 126 -13.69 11.98 11.76
N GLY A 127 -14.26 12.13 10.57
CA GLY A 127 -15.24 13.15 10.19
C GLY A 127 -16.70 12.75 10.34
N THR A 128 -17.02 11.62 10.99
CA THR A 128 -18.38 11.38 11.50
C THR A 128 -18.46 11.92 12.93
N PRO A 129 -18.79 13.21 13.15
CA PRO A 129 -19.28 13.58 14.46
C PRO A 129 -20.56 12.76 14.68
N SER A 130 -20.68 12.08 15.82
CA SER A 130 -22.00 11.78 16.37
C SER A 130 -22.83 13.05 16.19
N ARG A 131 -23.89 12.97 15.40
CA ARG A 131 -24.68 14.14 15.03
C ARG A 131 -25.45 14.54 16.28
N PHE A 132 -24.84 15.33 17.16
CA PHE A 132 -25.52 15.94 18.28
C PHE A 132 -26.45 17.01 17.71
N ILE A 133 -27.70 16.62 17.42
CA ILE A 133 -28.73 17.57 17.03
C ILE A 133 -29.25 18.17 18.33
N TRP A 134 -29.04 19.47 18.51
CA TRP A 134 -29.72 20.23 19.54
C TRP A 134 -31.16 20.49 19.06
N GLN A 135 -32.13 19.78 19.63
CA GLN A 135 -33.55 20.11 19.51
C GLN A 135 -34.11 20.37 20.91
N GLU A 136 -34.72 21.54 21.08
CA GLU A 136 -35.52 21.90 22.28
C GLU A 136 -34.82 21.70 23.65
N GLY A 137 -33.49 21.84 23.70
CA GLY A 137 -32.74 21.81 24.96
C GLY A 137 -32.36 20.42 25.48
N GLU A 138 -32.61 19.35 24.72
CA GLU A 138 -32.10 18.01 25.02
C GLU A 138 -31.12 17.52 23.96
N MET A 139 -30.14 16.75 24.41
CA MET A 139 -29.16 16.08 23.56
C MET A 139 -29.71 14.69 23.21
N ILE A 140 -30.03 14.46 21.94
CA ILE A 140 -30.44 13.14 21.45
C ILE A 140 -29.26 12.50 20.71
N VAL A 141 -28.99 11.24 21.03
CA VAL A 141 -28.02 10.38 20.34
C VAL A 141 -28.80 9.50 19.36
N GLU A 142 -28.44 9.53 18.08
CA GLU A 142 -28.76 8.46 17.12
C GLU A 142 -27.71 7.34 17.22
#